data_AF-A0A166CA86-F1
#
_entry.id   AF-A0A166CA86-F1
#
_cell.length_a   1.000
_cell.length_b   1.000
_cell.length_c   1.000
_cell.angle_alpha   90.00
_cell.angle_beta   90.00
_cell.angle_gamma   90.00
#
_symmetry.space_group_name_H-M   'P 1'
#
loop_
_entity.id
_entity.type
_entity.pdbx_description
1 polymer ?
#
loop_
_entity_poly.entity_id
_entity_poly.type
_entity_poly.pdbx_seq_one_letter_code
_entity_poly.pdbx_strand_id
1 'polypeptide(L)'
;MSEYQNNLESKLWAIADELRGNMDASEFKNYILGFIFYKYLSEKIDSYLNKQLKNDNLTFTKAYEKEEFKETLNTVALNTLGYFLEPKCLFQNVVVKAKNNEFILDDLERALKRISGSATGHESENDFENLFEDVDLGSSGIVKNFADFFSIFFHSIFFLSTCNGYQSL
;
A
#
# COMPACT_ATOMS: atom_id res chain seq x y z
N MET A 1 -17.22 28.01 -0.76
CA MET A 1 -16.24 26.96 -0.42
C MET A 1 -15.95 27.07 1.06
N SER A 2 -16.12 25.98 1.82
CA SER A 2 -16.07 26.03 3.29
C SER A 2 -14.63 26.24 3.79
N GLU A 3 -14.43 27.03 4.84
CA GLU A 3 -13.14 27.24 5.53
C GLU A 3 -12.39 25.94 5.84
N TYR A 4 -13.15 24.86 6.01
CA TYR A 4 -12.64 23.51 6.25
C TYR A 4 -11.84 22.95 5.08
N GLN A 5 -12.26 23.18 3.83
CA GLN A 5 -11.53 22.72 2.64
C GLN A 5 -10.20 23.46 2.50
N ASN A 6 -10.20 24.79 2.68
CA ASN A 6 -8.97 25.58 2.62
C ASN A 6 -7.97 25.18 3.72
N ASN A 7 -8.45 24.85 4.92
CA ASN A 7 -7.59 24.39 6.02
C ASN A 7 -6.99 23.01 5.75
N LEU A 8 -7.78 22.11 5.15
CA LEU A 8 -7.34 20.76 4.78
C LEU A 8 -6.30 20.80 3.66
N GLU A 9 -6.56 21.57 2.60
CA GLU A 9 -5.64 21.79 1.49
C GLU A 9 -4.32 22.40 1.97
N SER A 10 -4.39 23.39 2.86
CA SER A 10 -3.19 24.01 3.45
C SER A 10 -2.38 23.01 4.29
N LYS A 11 -3.04 22.12 5.03
CA LYS A 11 -2.37 21.04 5.78
C LYS A 11 -1.75 20.00 4.85
N LEU A 12 -2.47 19.59 3.81
CA LEU A 12 -1.96 18.66 2.79
C LEU A 12 -0.73 19.25 2.09
N TRP A 13 -0.78 20.53 1.73
CA TRP A 13 0.36 21.26 1.15
C TRP A 13 1.53 21.36 2.12
N ALA A 14 1.30 21.73 3.38
CA ALA A 14 2.35 21.84 4.38
C ALA A 14 3.06 20.50 4.62
N ILE A 15 2.30 19.40 4.70
CA ILE A 15 2.86 18.07 4.89
C ILE A 15 3.54 17.58 3.60
N ALA A 16 2.99 17.88 2.42
CA ALA A 16 3.64 17.58 1.15
C ALA A 16 4.96 18.35 0.99
N ASP A 17 5.04 19.61 1.42
CA ASP A 17 6.27 20.40 1.44
C ASP A 17 7.28 19.84 2.45
N GLU A 18 6.82 19.43 3.63
CA GLU A 18 7.66 18.80 4.66
C GLU A 18 8.18 17.42 4.23
N LEU A 19 7.35 16.66 3.50
CA LEU A 19 7.71 15.37 2.93
C LEU A 19 8.63 15.45 1.74
N ARG A 20 8.38 16.43 0.86
CA ARG A 20 9.30 16.74 -0.23
C ARG A 20 10.66 17.12 0.36
N GLY A 21 10.69 17.87 1.47
CA GLY A 21 11.93 18.25 2.13
C GLY A 21 12.94 18.83 1.12
N ASN A 22 14.10 18.18 1.00
CA ASN A 22 15.15 18.50 0.02
C ASN A 22 15.16 17.58 -1.23
N MET A 23 14.19 16.66 -1.38
CA MET A 23 14.13 15.75 -2.53
C MET A 23 13.73 16.48 -3.81
N ASP A 24 14.26 15.99 -4.92
CA ASP A 24 13.83 16.45 -6.23
C ASP A 24 12.37 16.04 -6.51
N ALA A 25 11.65 16.87 -7.28
CA ALA A 25 10.24 16.61 -7.60
C ALA A 25 10.05 15.28 -8.37
N SER A 26 11.06 14.84 -9.12
CA SER A 26 11.03 13.55 -9.82
C SER A 26 11.12 12.37 -8.86
N GLU A 27 11.98 12.45 -7.84
CA GLU A 27 12.13 11.41 -6.82
C GLU A 27 10.86 11.25 -5.99
N PHE A 28 10.28 12.37 -5.54
CA PHE A 28 9.03 12.36 -4.79
C PHE A 28 7.86 11.77 -5.58
N LYS A 29 7.80 12.02 -6.89
CA LYS A 29 6.79 11.45 -7.78
C LYS A 29 6.92 9.92 -7.88
N ASN A 30 8.13 9.42 -8.14
CA ASN A 30 8.38 7.98 -8.25
C ASN A 30 8.07 7.27 -6.93
N TYR A 31 8.44 7.91 -5.82
CA TYR A 31 8.13 7.47 -4.47
C TYR A 31 6.61 7.34 -4.25
N ILE A 32 5.84 8.43 -4.40
CA ILE A 32 4.37 8.39 -4.23
C ILE A 32 3.72 7.32 -5.13
N LEU A 33 4.19 7.22 -6.39
CA LEU A 33 3.64 6.24 -7.33
C LEU A 33 3.87 4.80 -6.86
N GLY A 34 5.08 4.48 -6.40
CA GLY A 34 5.41 3.17 -5.82
C GLY A 34 4.52 2.82 -4.62
N PHE A 35 4.24 3.80 -3.75
CA PHE A 35 3.34 3.58 -2.61
C PHE A 35 1.86 3.40 -3.00
N ILE A 36 1.34 4.21 -3.93
CA ILE A 36 -0.04 4.05 -4.42
C ILE A 36 -0.20 2.67 -5.04
N PHE A 37 0.80 2.24 -5.81
CA PHE A 37 0.79 0.94 -6.44
C PHE A 37 0.89 -0.20 -5.42
N TYR A 38 1.77 -0.08 -4.42
CA TYR A 38 1.87 -1.03 -3.32
C TYR A 38 0.54 -1.16 -2.54
N LYS A 39 -0.13 -0.03 -2.25
CA LYS A 39 -1.45 -0.05 -1.63
C LYS A 39 -2.45 -0.81 -2.51
N TYR A 40 -2.48 -0.52 -3.81
CA TYR A 40 -3.36 -1.19 -4.76
C TYR A 40 -3.14 -2.71 -4.76
N LEU A 41 -1.89 -3.16 -4.86
CA LEU A 41 -1.56 -4.59 -4.83
C LEU A 41 -1.97 -5.21 -3.50
N SER A 42 -1.65 -4.57 -2.38
CA SER A 42 -2.01 -5.06 -1.05
C SER A 42 -3.52 -5.19 -0.84
N GLU A 43 -4.31 -4.22 -1.30
CA GLU A 43 -5.77 -4.28 -1.16
C GLU A 43 -6.38 -5.31 -2.11
N LYS A 44 -5.81 -5.46 -3.32
CA LYS A 44 -6.27 -6.43 -4.31
C LYS A 44 -6.08 -7.86 -3.82
N ILE A 45 -4.90 -8.20 -3.31
CA ILE A 45 -4.64 -9.55 -2.79
C ILE A 45 -5.45 -9.86 -1.53
N ASP A 46 -5.53 -8.92 -0.59
CA ASP A 46 -6.33 -9.10 0.63
C ASP A 46 -7.81 -9.28 0.30
N SER A 47 -8.38 -8.43 -0.56
CA SER A 47 -9.77 -8.54 -1.00
C SER A 47 -10.03 -9.86 -1.75
N TYR A 48 -9.11 -10.27 -2.62
CA TYR A 48 -9.25 -11.49 -3.40
C TYR A 48 -9.21 -12.74 -2.53
N LEU A 49 -8.19 -12.87 -1.67
CA LEU A 49 -8.04 -14.05 -0.80
C LEU A 49 -9.14 -14.11 0.28
N ASN A 50 -9.54 -12.96 0.85
CA ASN A 50 -10.69 -12.93 1.76
C ASN A 50 -12.00 -13.36 1.08
N LYS A 51 -12.18 -13.06 -0.22
CA LYS A 51 -13.36 -13.55 -0.97
C LYS A 51 -13.33 -15.06 -1.17
N GLN A 52 -12.16 -15.63 -1.46
CA GLN A 52 -12.00 -17.08 -1.62
C GLN A 52 -12.23 -17.83 -0.30
N LEU A 53 -11.72 -17.28 0.81
CA LEU A 53 -11.86 -17.84 2.16
C LEU A 53 -13.22 -17.58 2.82
N LYS A 54 -14.13 -16.88 2.13
CA LYS A 54 -15.45 -16.52 2.68
C LYS A 54 -16.29 -17.75 3.04
N ASN A 55 -16.13 -18.85 2.29
CA ASN A 55 -16.81 -20.11 2.57
C ASN A 55 -16.28 -20.80 3.83
N ASP A 56 -15.01 -20.60 4.16
CA ASP A 56 -14.35 -21.18 5.33
C ASP A 56 -14.48 -20.29 6.59
N ASN A 57 -15.12 -19.13 6.45
CA ASN A 57 -15.27 -18.12 7.51
C ASN A 57 -13.92 -17.70 8.13
N LEU A 58 -12.85 -17.75 7.34
CA LEU A 58 -11.49 -17.36 7.71
C LEU A 58 -11.11 -16.06 7.01
N THR A 59 -10.27 -15.27 7.68
CA THR A 59 -9.60 -14.12 7.06
C THR A 59 -8.25 -14.53 6.53
N PHE A 60 -7.72 -13.79 5.55
CA PHE A 60 -6.41 -14.06 4.94
C PHE A 60 -5.31 -14.20 6.00
N THR A 61 -5.27 -13.31 6.99
CA THR A 61 -4.31 -13.39 8.11
C THR A 61 -4.42 -14.69 8.88
N LYS A 62 -5.63 -15.11 9.26
CA LYS A 62 -5.87 -16.33 10.05
C LYS A 62 -5.63 -17.61 9.23
N ALA A 63 -5.96 -17.58 7.94
CA ALA A 63 -5.70 -18.69 7.05
C ALA A 63 -4.18 -18.88 6.87
N TYR A 64 -3.43 -17.78 6.74
CA TYR A 64 -1.97 -17.85 6.57
C TYR A 64 -1.21 -18.31 7.82
N GLU A 65 -1.80 -18.21 9.02
CA GLU A 65 -1.22 -18.78 10.25
C GLU A 65 -1.18 -20.32 10.20
N LYS A 66 -2.11 -20.93 9.47
CA LYS A 66 -2.21 -22.37 9.33
C LYS A 66 -1.35 -22.85 8.16
N GLU A 67 -0.45 -23.78 8.46
CA GLU A 67 0.51 -24.30 7.48
C GLU A 67 -0.16 -24.99 6.29
N GLU A 68 -1.31 -25.63 6.52
CA GLU A 68 -2.13 -26.30 5.49
C GLU A 68 -2.64 -25.34 4.40
N PHE A 69 -2.90 -24.07 4.74
CA PHE A 69 -3.45 -23.09 3.80
C PHE A 69 -2.37 -22.25 3.13
N LYS A 70 -1.15 -22.19 3.67
CA LYS A 70 -0.08 -21.33 3.14
C LYS A 70 0.25 -21.62 1.69
N GLU A 71 0.42 -22.90 1.35
CA GLU A 71 0.75 -23.33 0.00
C GLU A 71 -0.40 -23.03 -0.96
N THR A 72 -1.63 -23.38 -0.58
CA THR A 72 -2.83 -23.11 -1.38
C THR A 72 -3.02 -21.63 -1.64
N LEU A 73 -2.88 -20.78 -0.63
CA LEU A 73 -3.01 -19.32 -0.76
C LEU A 73 -1.94 -18.76 -1.71
N ASN A 74 -0.71 -19.25 -1.61
CA ASN A 74 0.38 -18.83 -2.49
C ASN A 74 0.07 -19.21 -3.95
N THR A 75 -0.26 -20.48 -4.21
CA THR A 75 -0.59 -20.95 -5.56
C THR A 75 -1.80 -20.21 -6.16
N VAL A 76 -2.86 -20.00 -5.37
CA VAL A 76 -4.07 -19.29 -5.83
C VAL A 76 -3.75 -17.83 -6.17
N ALA A 77 -2.94 -17.17 -5.33
CA ALA A 77 -2.51 -15.79 -5.57
C ALA A 77 -1.62 -15.68 -6.81
N LEU A 78 -0.61 -16.55 -6.95
CA LEU A 78 0.27 -16.55 -8.12
C LEU A 78 -0.49 -16.82 -9.41
N ASN A 79 -1.37 -17.82 -9.44
CA ASN A 79 -2.11 -18.18 -10.65
C ASN A 79 -3.15 -17.13 -11.07
N THR A 80 -3.69 -16.35 -10.13
CA THR A 80 -4.74 -15.37 -10.46
C THR A 80 -4.22 -13.94 -10.56
N LEU A 81 -3.31 -13.56 -9.66
CA LEU A 81 -2.82 -12.20 -9.50
C LEU A 81 -1.41 -12.03 -10.06
N GLY A 82 -0.65 -13.10 -10.25
CA GLY A 82 0.73 -13.06 -10.73
C GLY A 82 1.77 -12.73 -9.66
N TYR A 83 1.35 -12.55 -8.41
CA TYR A 83 2.24 -12.24 -7.29
C TYR A 83 1.65 -12.75 -5.98
N PHE A 84 2.52 -12.90 -4.97
CA PHE A 84 2.12 -13.20 -3.61
C PHE A 84 2.68 -12.15 -2.64
N LEU A 85 1.87 -11.76 -1.67
CA LEU A 85 2.24 -10.82 -0.62
C LEU A 85 1.78 -11.38 0.73
N GLU A 86 2.71 -11.49 1.67
CA GLU A 86 2.41 -12.01 3.00
C GLU A 86 1.50 -11.05 3.78
N PRO A 87 0.61 -11.57 4.66
CA PRO A 87 -0.27 -10.73 5.48
C PRO A 87 0.49 -9.69 6.30
N LYS A 88 1.67 -10.02 6.81
CA LYS A 88 2.51 -9.09 7.60
C LYS A 88 2.97 -7.86 6.80
N CYS A 89 3.05 -8.02 5.48
CA CYS A 89 3.45 -6.99 4.53
C CYS A 89 2.22 -6.37 3.85
N LEU A 90 1.02 -6.48 4.41
CA LEU A 90 -0.15 -5.75 3.93
C LEU A 90 -0.06 -4.27 4.32
N PHE A 91 -0.62 -3.41 3.46
CA PHE A 91 -0.67 -1.97 3.64
C PHE A 91 -1.24 -1.56 5.01
N GLN A 92 -2.30 -2.22 5.47
CA GLN A 92 -2.88 -1.96 6.80
C GLN A 92 -1.87 -2.18 7.92
N ASN A 93 -1.07 -3.25 7.84
CA ASN A 93 -0.06 -3.57 8.85
C ASN A 93 1.13 -2.61 8.78
N VAL A 94 1.53 -2.20 7.56
CA VAL A 94 2.56 -1.17 7.37
C VAL A 94 2.09 0.19 7.91
N VAL A 95 0.84 0.58 7.72
CA VAL A 95 0.28 1.82 8.28
C VAL A 95 0.26 1.78 9.81
N VAL A 96 -0.07 0.64 10.41
CA VAL A 96 -0.02 0.48 11.88
C VAL A 96 1.41 0.67 12.40
N LYS A 97 2.41 0.07 11.75
CA LYS A 97 3.83 0.28 12.06
C LYS A 97 4.24 1.74 11.91
N ALA A 98 3.82 2.39 10.82
CA ALA A 98 4.12 3.79 10.55
C ALA A 98 3.59 4.70 11.67
N LYS A 99 2.37 4.46 12.16
CA LYS A 99 1.78 5.17 13.30
C LYS A 99 2.55 4.97 14.60
N ASN A 100 3.20 3.81 14.77
CA ASN A 100 4.04 3.51 15.91
C ASN A 100 5.46 4.10 15.80
N ASN A 101 5.72 4.98 14.82
CA ASN A 101 7.05 5.51 14.48
C ASN A 101 8.08 4.42 14.11
N GLU A 102 7.63 3.27 13.62
CA GLU A 102 8.54 2.24 13.09
C GLU A 102 8.99 2.58 11.66
N PHE A 103 10.20 2.15 11.30
CA PHE A 103 10.75 2.37 9.96
C PHE A 103 10.09 1.44 8.94
N ILE A 104 9.23 1.99 8.08
CA ILE A 104 8.45 1.21 7.10
C ILE A 104 9.09 1.08 5.72
N LEU A 105 10.13 1.85 5.43
CA LEU A 105 10.74 1.88 4.10
C LEU A 105 11.39 0.54 3.75
N ASP A 106 12.17 -0.02 4.68
CA ASP A 106 12.75 -1.36 4.55
C ASP A 106 11.69 -2.44 4.32
N ASP A 107 10.53 -2.31 4.99
CA ASP A 107 9.42 -3.25 4.88
C ASP A 107 8.71 -3.11 3.53
N LEU A 108 8.53 -1.88 3.03
CA LEU A 108 8.01 -1.62 1.69
C LEU A 108 8.96 -2.19 0.65
N GLU A 109 10.24 -1.85 0.71
CA GLU A 109 11.23 -2.30 -0.27
C GLU A 109 11.29 -3.82 -0.32
N ARG A 110 11.28 -4.48 0.86
CA ARG A 110 11.17 -5.94 0.95
C ARG A 110 9.87 -6.46 0.37
N ALA A 111 8.73 -5.80 0.61
CA ALA A 111 7.45 -6.21 0.06
C ALA A 111 7.44 -6.13 -1.48
N LEU A 112 7.94 -5.02 -2.04
CA LEU A 112 8.06 -4.80 -3.48
C LEU A 112 9.00 -5.82 -4.12
N LYS A 113 10.18 -6.04 -3.54
CA LYS A 113 11.14 -7.08 -3.98
C LYS A 113 10.55 -8.49 -3.90
N ARG A 114 9.70 -8.76 -2.91
CA ARG A 114 9.00 -10.05 -2.79
C ARG A 114 7.93 -10.22 -3.84
N ILE A 115 7.20 -9.16 -4.18
CA ILE A 115 6.20 -9.17 -5.25
C ILE A 115 6.89 -9.46 -6.58
N SER A 116 7.94 -8.72 -6.92
CA SER A 116 8.70 -8.94 -8.17
C SER A 116 9.33 -10.33 -8.21
N GLY A 117 9.97 -10.76 -7.11
CA GLY A 117 10.56 -12.10 -7.02
C GLY A 117 9.54 -13.25 -7.00
N SER A 118 8.29 -12.99 -6.62
CA SER A 118 7.21 -13.99 -6.69
C SER A 118 6.64 -14.13 -8.09
N ALA A 119 6.75 -13.07 -8.91
CA ALA A 119 6.33 -13.09 -10.30
C ALA A 119 7.38 -13.73 -11.24
N THR A 120 8.64 -13.83 -10.79
CA THR A 120 9.74 -14.48 -11.52
C THR A 120 9.40 -15.93 -11.90
N GLY A 121 9.44 -16.25 -13.19
CA GLY A 121 9.09 -17.57 -13.72
C GLY A 121 7.61 -17.79 -14.03
N HIS A 122 6.76 -16.76 -13.85
CA HIS A 122 5.34 -16.79 -14.22
C HIS A 122 5.05 -15.88 -15.41
N GLU A 123 3.88 -16.02 -16.05
CA GLU A 123 3.49 -15.18 -17.20
C GLU A 123 3.52 -13.67 -16.88
N SER A 124 3.38 -13.32 -15.60
CA SER A 124 3.40 -11.94 -15.09
C SER A 124 4.81 -11.39 -14.82
N GLU A 125 5.87 -12.15 -15.06
CA GLU A 125 7.26 -11.74 -14.79
C GLU A 125 7.58 -10.39 -15.45
N ASN A 126 7.33 -10.23 -16.75
CA ASN A 126 7.60 -8.99 -17.48
C ASN A 126 6.79 -7.78 -16.97
N ASP A 127 5.64 -8.00 -16.34
CA ASP A 127 4.79 -6.92 -15.83
C ASP A 127 5.29 -6.40 -14.46
N PHE A 128 6.06 -7.21 -13.73
CA PHE A 128 6.58 -6.90 -12.40
C PHE A 128 8.10 -6.75 -12.35
N GLU A 129 8.81 -7.19 -13.40
CA GLU A 129 10.24 -6.96 -13.60
C GLU A 129 10.48 -5.46 -13.81
N ASN A 130 11.43 -4.89 -13.06
CA ASN A 130 11.80 -3.47 -13.07
C ASN A 130 10.70 -2.46 -12.65
N LEU A 131 9.53 -2.94 -12.22
CA LEU A 131 8.40 -2.08 -11.83
C LEU A 131 8.72 -1.09 -10.70
N PHE A 132 9.75 -1.38 -9.90
CA PHE A 132 10.16 -0.57 -8.75
C PHE A 132 11.67 -0.26 -8.73
N GLU A 133 12.38 -0.43 -9.84
CA GLU A 133 13.82 -0.11 -9.91
C GLU A 133 14.10 1.38 -9.64
N ASP A 134 13.21 2.26 -10.10
CA ASP A 134 13.34 3.72 -9.95
C ASP A 134 12.86 4.24 -8.58
N VAL A 135 12.43 3.36 -7.68
CA VAL A 135 11.93 3.74 -6.36
C VAL A 135 13.07 3.67 -5.34
N ASP A 136 13.81 4.76 -5.19
CA ASP A 136 14.87 4.86 -4.18
C ASP A 136 14.27 5.23 -2.80
N LEU A 137 14.27 4.27 -1.88
CA LEU A 137 13.67 4.37 -0.54
C LEU A 137 14.71 4.65 0.55
N GLY A 138 15.98 4.91 0.20
CA GLY A 138 17.10 4.97 1.14
C GLY A 138 17.22 6.22 2.01
N SER A 139 16.35 7.23 1.86
CA SER A 139 16.49 8.49 2.61
C SER A 139 15.70 8.49 3.92
N SER A 140 16.44 8.47 5.02
CA SER A 140 15.96 8.25 6.40
C SER A 140 15.06 9.35 6.97
N GLY A 141 14.81 10.44 6.24
CA GLY A 141 14.10 11.64 6.71
C GLY A 141 12.60 11.67 6.46
N ILE A 142 12.07 10.75 5.65
CA ILE A 142 10.71 10.88 5.08
C ILE A 142 9.65 10.21 5.98
N VAL A 143 10.04 9.21 6.76
CA VAL A 143 9.11 8.25 7.39
C VAL A 143 8.08 8.87 8.35
N LYS A 144 8.50 9.86 9.15
CA LYS A 144 7.64 10.39 10.22
C LYS A 144 6.46 11.20 9.69
N ASN A 145 6.72 12.04 8.69
CA ASN A 145 5.71 12.88 8.07
C ASN A 145 4.83 12.11 7.06
N PHE A 146 5.23 10.90 6.70
CA PHE A 146 4.59 10.12 5.65
C PHE A 146 3.38 9.32 6.15
N ALA A 147 3.43 8.83 7.39
CA ALA A 147 2.27 8.25 8.07
C ALA A 147 1.16 9.30 8.24
N ASP A 148 1.53 10.51 8.62
CA ASP A 148 0.62 11.63 8.81
C ASP A 148 0.05 12.13 7.48
N PHE A 149 0.88 12.23 6.43
CA PHE A 149 0.41 12.54 5.08
C PHE A 149 -0.62 11.55 4.61
N PHE A 150 -0.36 10.24 4.69
CA PHE A 150 -1.32 9.24 4.26
C PHE A 150 -2.55 9.19 5.16
N SER A 151 -2.41 9.40 6.47
CA SER A 151 -3.56 9.53 7.37
C SER A 151 -4.47 10.68 6.92
N ILE A 152 -3.90 11.84 6.59
CA ILE A 152 -4.67 13.03 6.20
C ILE A 152 -5.16 12.95 4.76
N PHE A 153 -4.37 12.40 3.84
CA PHE A 153 -4.71 12.17 2.44
C PHE A 153 -5.80 11.10 2.28
N PHE A 154 -5.74 10.00 3.03
CA PHE A 154 -6.82 9.01 3.02
C PHE A 154 -8.03 9.50 3.80
N HIS A 155 -7.85 10.26 4.88
CA HIS A 155 -8.99 10.91 5.53
C HIS A 155 -9.69 11.85 4.54
N SER A 156 -8.96 12.68 3.79
CA SER A 156 -9.56 13.59 2.80
C SER A 156 -10.27 12.85 1.68
N ILE A 157 -9.65 11.83 1.07
CA ILE A 157 -10.26 11.04 0.00
C ILE A 157 -11.46 10.24 0.51
N PHE A 158 -11.34 9.59 1.67
CA PHE A 158 -12.43 8.81 2.25
C PHE A 158 -13.61 9.70 2.63
N PHE A 159 -13.35 10.88 3.21
CA PHE A 159 -14.37 11.88 3.56
C PHE A 159 -15.04 12.45 2.31
N LEU A 160 -14.28 12.71 1.23
CA LEU A 160 -14.83 13.12 -0.06
C LEU A 160 -15.69 12.01 -0.70
N SER A 161 -15.28 10.74 -0.61
CA SER A 161 -16.08 9.60 -1.08
C SER A 161 -17.33 9.34 -0.23
N THR A 162 -17.30 9.56 1.09
CA THR A 162 -18.50 9.44 1.95
C THR A 162 -19.43 10.64 1.81
N CYS A 163 -18.90 11.83 1.53
CA CYS A 163 -19.72 13.01 1.25
C CYS A 163 -20.36 12.98 -0.14
N ASN A 164 -19.73 12.36 -1.16
CA ASN A 164 -20.35 12.17 -2.49
C ASN A 164 -21.29 10.95 -2.57
N GLY A 165 -21.43 10.15 -1.50
CA GLY A 165 -22.32 8.98 -1.46
C GLY A 165 -23.77 9.27 -1.04
N TYR A 166 -24.11 10.52 -0.71
CA TYR A 166 -25.48 10.93 -0.35
C TYR A 166 -26.02 11.99 -1.31
N GLN A 167 -25.98 11.72 -2.61
CA GLN A 167 -26.81 12.45 -3.58
C GLN A 167 -27.15 11.57 -4.78
N SER A 168 -27.84 10.46 -4.53
CA SER A 168 -28.65 9.71 -5.51
C SER A 168 -29.69 8.85 -4.79
N LEU A 169 -30.67 9.52 -4.18
CA LEU A 169 -32.02 8.99 -3.96
C LEU A 169 -32.99 9.99 -4.59
#